data_AF-A0AAJ1MAJ5-F1
#
_entry.id   AF-A0AAJ1MAJ5-F1
#
_cell.length_a   1.000
_cell.length_b   1.000
_cell.length_c   1.000
_cell.angle_alpha   90.00
_cell.angle_beta   90.00
_cell.angle_gamma   90.00
#
_symmetry.space_group_name_H-M   'P 1'
#
loop_
_entity.id
_entity.type
_entity.pdbx_description
1 polymer ?
#
loop_
_entity_poly.entity_id
_entity_poly.type
_entity_poly.pdbx_seq_one_letter_code
_entity_poly.pdbx_strand_id
1 'polypeptide(L)'
;MRNEPPMIENLIDALKIQRLEIDMETNDNGGTAKEIEDRFNLYADFAVKFWHNQFSKDDFLTGLTTGSFDDVRNPVWVTLGYDPNASESDDEENGEKKD
;
A
#
# COMPACT_ATOMS: atom_id res chain seq x y z
N MET A 1 8.26 4.97 -17.33
CA MET A 1 7.13 5.67 -16.67
C MET A 1 5.83 5.14 -17.21
N ARG A 2 4.86 4.89 -16.33
CA ARG A 2 3.48 4.53 -16.68
C ARG A 2 2.67 5.83 -16.80
N ASN A 3 1.84 5.93 -17.84
CA ASN A 3 1.02 7.12 -18.11
C ASN A 3 -0.49 6.85 -18.02
N GLU A 4 -0.89 5.63 -17.67
CA GLU A 4 -2.28 5.20 -17.58
C GLU A 4 -2.75 5.11 -16.11
N PRO A 5 -4.05 5.30 -15.82
CA PRO A 5 -4.62 5.15 -14.48
C PRO A 5 -4.61 3.68 -14.03
N PRO A 6 -4.47 3.36 -12.73
CA PRO A 6 -4.50 1.99 -12.21
C PRO A 6 -5.70 1.17 -12.72
N MET A 7 -5.46 -0.09 -13.07
CA MET A 7 -6.49 -1.00 -13.57
C MET A 7 -7.19 -1.73 -12.42
N ILE A 8 -8.33 -2.37 -12.70
CA ILE A 8 -9.09 -3.15 -11.69
C ILE A 8 -8.23 -4.22 -11.01
N GLU A 9 -7.30 -4.85 -11.74
CA GLU A 9 -6.38 -5.83 -11.15
C GLU A 9 -5.43 -5.18 -10.11
N ASN A 10 -4.98 -3.95 -10.35
CA ASN A 10 -4.16 -3.22 -9.39
C ASN A 10 -4.98 -2.88 -8.15
N LEU A 11 -6.25 -2.50 -8.31
CA LEU A 11 -7.16 -2.25 -7.19
C LEU A 11 -7.37 -3.52 -6.36
N ILE A 12 -7.58 -4.68 -6.99
CA ILE A 12 -7.72 -5.95 -6.28
C ILE A 12 -6.46 -6.25 -5.45
N ASP A 13 -5.27 -6.07 -6.02
CA ASP A 13 -4.03 -6.34 -5.30
C ASP A 13 -3.76 -5.32 -4.18
N ALA A 14 -4.08 -4.04 -4.41
CA ALA A 14 -4.01 -3.01 -3.38
C ALA A 14 -4.96 -3.29 -2.20
N LEU A 15 -6.19 -3.77 -2.47
CA LEU A 15 -7.14 -4.16 -1.43
C LEU A 15 -6.65 -5.38 -0.62
N LYS A 16 -5.92 -6.33 -1.23
CA LYS A 16 -5.31 -7.44 -0.49
C LYS A 16 -4.22 -6.97 0.45
N ILE A 17 -3.38 -6.04 -0.01
CA ILE A 17 -2.35 -5.40 0.83
C ILE A 17 -3.01 -4.71 2.02
N GLN A 18 -3.98 -3.83 1.75
CA GLN A 18 -4.70 -3.10 2.80
C GLN A 18 -5.37 -4.04 3.79
N ARG A 19 -6.00 -5.13 3.31
CA ARG A 19 -6.65 -6.11 4.19
C ARG A 19 -5.65 -6.75 5.16
N LEU A 20 -4.51 -7.20 4.64
CA LEU A 20 -3.47 -7.82 5.46
C LEU A 20 -2.87 -6.82 6.46
N GLU A 21 -2.65 -5.57 6.04
CA GLU A 21 -2.17 -4.51 6.94
C GLU A 21 -3.14 -4.23 8.09
N ILE A 22 -4.45 -4.16 7.81
CA ILE A 22 -5.48 -4.04 8.85
C ILE A 22 -5.45 -5.25 9.79
N ASP A 23 -5.38 -6.47 9.25
CA ASP A 23 -5.36 -7.69 10.07
C ASP A 23 -4.09 -7.71 10.97
N MET A 24 -2.94 -7.23 10.49
CA MET A 24 -1.71 -7.11 11.27
C MET A 24 -1.78 -6.02 12.35
N GLU A 25 -2.41 -4.89 12.07
CA GLU A 25 -2.54 -3.75 13.01
C GLU A 25 -3.58 -4.01 14.10
N THR A 26 -4.64 -4.73 13.77
CA THR A 26 -5.74 -5.04 14.70
C THR A 26 -5.49 -6.29 15.55
N ASN A 27 -4.44 -7.05 15.25
CA ASN A 27 -4.02 -8.19 16.06
C ASN A 27 -3.28 -7.71 17.32
N ASP A 28 -3.71 -8.17 18.50
CA ASP A 28 -3.11 -7.82 19.79
C ASP A 28 -1.60 -8.15 19.88
N ASN A 29 -1.12 -9.10 19.08
CA ASN A 29 0.30 -9.49 19.03
C ASN A 29 1.06 -8.85 17.87
N GLY A 30 0.43 -7.96 17.11
CA GLY A 30 0.91 -7.45 15.84
C GLY A 30 0.98 -8.51 14.74
N GLY A 31 1.61 -8.16 13.61
CA GLY A 31 1.81 -9.08 12.49
C GLY A 31 2.85 -10.16 12.78
N THR A 32 2.52 -11.40 12.40
CA THR A 32 3.44 -12.54 12.44
C THR A 32 4.55 -12.41 11.39
N ALA A 33 5.66 -13.16 11.57
CA ALA A 33 6.74 -13.20 10.58
C ALA A 33 6.24 -13.58 9.18
N LYS A 34 5.30 -14.53 9.11
CA LYS A 34 4.68 -14.93 7.85
C LYS A 34 3.85 -13.81 7.21
N GLU A 35 3.06 -13.07 7.99
CA GLU A 35 2.26 -11.96 7.46
C GLU A 35 3.15 -10.81 6.98
N ILE A 36 4.28 -10.58 7.64
CA ILE A 36 5.30 -9.62 7.19
C ILE A 36 5.85 -10.05 5.81
N GLU A 37 6.22 -11.33 5.65
CA GLU A 37 6.67 -11.87 4.35
C GLU A 37 5.57 -11.79 3.28
N ASP A 38 4.35 -12.19 3.62
CA ASP A 38 3.20 -12.14 2.72
C ASP A 38 2.90 -10.71 2.28
N ARG A 39 3.04 -9.72 3.18
CA ARG A 39 2.88 -8.30 2.85
C ARG A 39 3.86 -7.86 1.77
N PHE A 40 5.15 -8.15 1.93
CA PHE A 40 6.15 -7.76 0.93
C PHE A 40 6.00 -8.53 -0.39
N ASN A 41 5.56 -9.79 -0.35
CA ASN A 41 5.19 -10.52 -1.56
C ASN A 41 4.00 -9.86 -2.28
N LEU A 42 2.97 -9.42 -1.56
CA LEU A 42 1.84 -8.71 -2.16
C LEU A 42 2.26 -7.38 -2.80
N TYR A 43 3.15 -6.62 -2.15
CA TYR A 43 3.74 -5.42 -2.76
C TYR A 43 4.53 -5.76 -4.02
N ALA A 44 5.32 -6.84 -4.03
CA ALA A 44 6.04 -7.30 -5.22
C ALA A 44 5.08 -7.65 -6.35
N ASP A 45 4.00 -8.39 -6.06
CA ASP A 45 2.98 -8.78 -7.03
C ASP A 45 2.28 -7.58 -7.65
N PHE A 46 1.88 -6.63 -6.79
CA PHE A 46 1.30 -5.37 -7.22
C PHE A 46 2.27 -4.63 -8.14
N ALA A 47 3.52 -4.46 -7.71
CA ALA A 47 4.54 -3.71 -8.43
C ALA A 47 4.81 -4.30 -9.82
N VAL A 48 5.06 -5.60 -9.91
CA VAL A 48 5.32 -6.29 -11.18
C VAL A 48 4.17 -6.06 -12.16
N LYS A 49 2.91 -6.17 -11.73
CA LYS A 49 1.75 -5.92 -12.61
C LYS A 49 1.58 -4.45 -12.94
N PHE A 50 1.72 -3.58 -11.94
CA PHE A 50 1.55 -2.13 -12.08
C PHE A 50 2.53 -1.55 -13.09
N TRP A 51 3.78 -2.00 -13.08
CA TRP A 51 4.80 -1.59 -14.07
C TRP A 51 4.92 -2.56 -15.26
N HIS A 52 3.87 -3.30 -15.59
CA HIS A 52 3.77 -4.15 -16.79
C HIS A 52 4.94 -5.13 -16.98
N ASN A 53 5.35 -5.81 -15.91
CA ASN A 53 6.42 -6.80 -15.86
C ASN A 53 7.80 -6.25 -16.29
N GLN A 54 8.07 -4.95 -16.06
CA GLN A 54 9.39 -4.36 -16.31
C GLN A 54 10.52 -4.94 -15.43
N PHE A 55 10.16 -5.58 -14.33
CA PHE A 55 11.05 -6.28 -13.41
C PHE A 55 10.34 -7.49 -12.82
N SER A 56 11.11 -8.40 -12.21
CA SER A 56 10.59 -9.60 -11.53
C SER A 56 10.31 -9.34 -10.05
N LYS A 57 9.61 -10.28 -9.39
CA LYS A 57 9.42 -10.22 -7.94
C LYS A 57 10.75 -10.28 -7.18
N ASP A 58 11.71 -11.06 -7.67
CA ASP A 58 13.03 -11.19 -7.06
C ASP A 58 13.82 -9.88 -7.18
N ASP A 59 13.73 -9.20 -8.32
CA ASP A 59 14.33 -7.86 -8.50
C ASP A 59 13.76 -6.85 -7.51
N PHE A 60 12.45 -6.94 -7.24
CA PHE A 60 11.80 -6.11 -6.23
C PHE A 60 12.33 -6.42 -4.81
N LEU A 61 12.34 -7.70 -4.41
CA LEU A 61 12.69 -8.10 -3.04
C LEU A 61 14.18 -7.90 -2.72
N THR A 62 15.06 -7.99 -3.73
CA THR A 62 16.51 -7.95 -3.52
C THR A 62 17.17 -6.67 -4.03
N GLY A 63 16.51 -5.94 -4.94
CA GLY A 63 17.03 -4.73 -5.57
C GLY A 63 16.49 -3.42 -5.01
N LEU A 64 15.33 -3.43 -4.34
CA LEU A 64 14.76 -2.22 -3.75
C LEU A 64 15.38 -1.93 -2.38
N THR A 65 15.95 -0.73 -2.22
CA THR A 65 16.40 -0.29 -0.89
C THR A 65 15.22 0.06 0.00
N THR A 66 15.36 -0.12 1.31
CA THR A 66 14.30 0.24 2.27
C THR A 66 13.91 1.71 2.20
N GLY A 67 14.85 2.61 1.87
CA GLY A 67 14.58 4.04 1.67
C GLY A 67 13.79 4.37 0.40
N SER A 68 13.70 3.44 -0.54
CA SER A 68 12.94 3.58 -1.79
C SER A 68 11.58 2.86 -1.75
N PHE A 69 11.20 2.27 -0.60
CA PHE A 69 9.95 1.51 -0.52
C PHE A 69 8.70 2.38 -0.74
N ASP A 70 8.77 3.66 -0.39
CA ASP A 70 7.68 4.62 -0.61
C ASP A 70 7.34 4.80 -2.11
N ASP A 71 8.32 4.57 -3.01
CA ASP A 71 8.08 4.58 -4.46
C ASP A 71 7.09 3.50 -4.91
N VAL A 72 6.89 2.46 -4.08
CA VAL A 72 5.95 1.36 -4.33
C VAL A 72 4.73 1.44 -3.43
N ARG A 73 4.89 1.90 -2.18
CA ARG A 73 3.75 2.14 -1.28
C ARG A 73 2.80 3.21 -1.83
N ASN A 74 3.33 4.31 -2.36
CA ASN A 74 2.51 5.42 -2.84
C ASN A 74 1.58 5.02 -4.00
N PRO A 75 2.03 4.28 -5.04
CA PRO A 75 1.14 3.73 -6.05
C PRO A 75 0.01 2.85 -5.52
N VAL A 76 0.24 2.06 -4.46
CA VAL A 76 -0.81 1.26 -3.80
C VAL A 76 -1.86 2.20 -3.20
N TRP A 77 -1.44 3.24 -2.47
CA TRP A 77 -2.33 4.22 -1.86
C TRP A 77 -3.14 5.01 -2.89
N VAL A 78 -2.50 5.49 -3.96
CA VAL A 78 -3.17 6.17 -5.07
C VAL A 78 -4.21 5.25 -5.73
N THR A 79 -3.90 3.96 -5.86
CA THR A 79 -4.84 2.97 -6.42
C THR A 79 -6.08 2.79 -5.53
N LEU A 80 -5.93 2.92 -4.21
CA LEU A 80 -7.03 2.90 -3.24
C LEU A 80 -7.79 4.24 -3.14
N GLY A 81 -7.32 5.29 -3.82
CA GLY A 81 -7.92 6.62 -3.80
C GLY A 81 -7.41 7.53 -2.69
N TYR A 82 -6.32 7.17 -2.00
CA TYR A 82 -5.64 8.05 -1.05
C TYR A 82 -4.68 8.98 -1.80
N ASP A 83 -4.62 10.24 -1.37
CA ASP A 83 -3.58 11.17 -1.82
C ASP A 83 -2.38 11.08 -0.88
N PRO A 84 -1.22 10.55 -1.33
CA PRO A 84 -0.03 10.45 -0.49
C PRO A 84 0.57 11.82 -0.12
N ASN A 85 0.12 12.90 -0.76
CA ASN A 85 0.53 14.28 -0.48
C ASN A 85 -0.54 15.10 0.23
N ALA A 86 -1.68 14.50 0.59
CA ALA A 86 -2.64 15.19 1.43
C ALA A 86 -1.96 15.50 2.76
N SER A 87 -1.77 16.79 3.05
CA SER A 87 -1.51 17.23 4.42
C SER A 87 -2.66 16.72 5.28
N GLU A 88 -2.38 16.12 6.43
CA GLU A 88 -3.38 15.91 7.47
C GLU A 88 -4.06 17.26 7.72
N SER A 89 -5.24 17.46 7.14
CA SER A 89 -6.12 18.51 7.58
C SER A 89 -6.58 18.03 8.94
N ASP A 90 -6.09 18.70 10.00
CA ASP A 90 -6.60 18.55 11.35
C ASP A 90 -8.13 18.44 11.26
N ASP A 91 -8.68 17.26 11.57
CA ASP A 91 -10.10 17.10 11.81
C ASP A 91 -10.40 17.95 13.06
N GLU A 92 -10.69 19.24 12.84
CA GLU A 92 -11.21 20.12 13.89
C GLU A 92 -12.43 19.42 14.49
N GLU A 93 -12.31 19.09 15.79
CA GLU A 93 -13.39 18.58 16.63
C GLU A 93 -14.68 19.34 16.33
N ASN A 94 -15.66 18.67 15.71
CA ASN A 94 -17.01 19.20 15.66
C ASN A 94 -17.64 19.09 17.05
N GLY A 95 -17.33 20.06 17.90
CA GLY A 95 -17.94 20.25 19.20
C GLY A 95 -19.41 20.65 19.05
N GLU A 96 -20.32 19.68 18.95
CA GLU A 96 -21.72 19.91 19.30
C GLU A 96 -21.85 19.98 20.84
N LYS A 97 -21.69 21.18 21.40
CA LYS A 97 -22.47 21.55 22.60
C LYS A 97 -23.85 21.97 22.12
N LYS A 98 -24.88 21.18 22.46
CA LYS A 98 -26.27 21.64 22.40
C LYS A 98 -26.65 22.18 23.79
N ASP A 99 -27.13 23.43 23.77
CA ASP A 99 -27.73 24.18 24.88
C ASP A 99 -29.01 23.51 25.44
#